data_AF-A0A3A8MJ12-F1
#
_entry.id   AF-A0A3A8MJ12-F1
#
_cell.length_a   1.000
_cell.length_b   1.000
_cell.length_c   1.000
_cell.angle_alpha   90.00
_cell.angle_beta   90.00
_cell.angle_gamma   90.00
#
_symmetry.space_group_name_H-M   'P 1'
#
loop_
_entity.id
_entity.type
_entity.pdbx_description
1 polymer ?
#
loop_
_entity_poly.entity_id
_entity_poly.type
_entity_poly.pdbx_seq_one_letter_code
_entity_poly.pdbx_strand_id
1 'polypeptide(L)'
;TSPQAFTHLRLNIFPDGGIARLRVYGQPQVDWKGADRTKLIDLAAMENGAYVVEANNEHFGPASRMLMPGRGVNMGDGWETRRRREPGNDWCVIALANPGRIRKIEVDTAHFKGNFADRVSIQAARVVGGTDSSLKTQAMFW
;
A
#
# COMPACT_ATOMS: atom_id res chain seq x y z
N THR A 1 -6.23 -18.39 -10.93
CA THR A 1 -6.24 -18.24 -9.46
C THR A 1 -7.55 -18.78 -8.93
N SER A 2 -7.54 -19.50 -7.80
CA SER A 2 -8.78 -19.91 -7.15
C SER A 2 -9.51 -18.65 -6.63
N PRO A 3 -10.83 -18.53 -6.80
CA PRO A 3 -11.60 -17.42 -6.24
C PRO A 3 -11.81 -17.54 -4.72
N GLN A 4 -11.39 -18.66 -4.13
CA GLN A 4 -11.59 -18.93 -2.71
C GLN A 4 -10.53 -18.18 -1.87
N ALA A 5 -10.98 -17.58 -0.76
CA ALA A 5 -10.09 -17.07 0.26
C ALA A 5 -9.53 -18.22 1.12
N PHE A 6 -8.23 -18.20 1.36
CA PHE A 6 -7.54 -19.16 2.24
C PHE A 6 -6.99 -18.41 3.46
N THR A 7 -7.08 -19.04 4.63
CA THR A 7 -6.60 -18.45 5.89
C THR A 7 -5.32 -19.11 6.41
N HIS A 8 -5.00 -20.32 5.94
CA HIS A 8 -3.87 -21.11 6.39
C HIS A 8 -3.15 -21.74 5.20
N LEU A 9 -1.85 -21.90 5.33
CA LEU A 9 -0.99 -22.56 4.35
C LEU A 9 -0.22 -23.68 5.04
N ARG A 10 -0.08 -24.81 4.35
CA ARG A 10 0.80 -25.91 4.76
C ARG A 10 1.94 -26.02 3.76
N LEU A 11 3.16 -25.73 4.21
CA LEU A 11 4.39 -26.01 3.47
C LEU A 11 4.90 -27.38 3.88
N ASN A 12 5.14 -28.27 2.91
CA ASN A 12 5.76 -29.58 3.15
C ASN A 12 7.12 -29.63 2.44
N ILE A 13 8.14 -30.16 3.11
CA ILE A 13 9.47 -30.41 2.55
C ILE A 13 9.63 -31.93 2.43
N PHE A 14 10.07 -32.43 1.26
CA PHE A 14 10.23 -33.86 1.02
C PHE A 14 11.57 -34.16 0.32
N PRO A 15 12.41 -35.06 0.85
CA PRO A 15 12.37 -35.65 2.20
C PRO A 15 12.90 -34.71 3.31
N ASP A 16 13.86 -33.82 3.00
CA ASP A 16 14.48 -32.88 3.93
C ASP A 16 15.24 -31.76 3.18
N GLY A 17 15.77 -30.77 3.91
CA GLY A 17 16.50 -29.62 3.36
C GLY A 17 16.25 -28.32 4.13
N GLY A 18 16.76 -27.20 3.61
CA GLY A 18 16.58 -25.86 4.21
C GLY A 18 15.90 -24.87 3.26
N ILE A 19 15.03 -24.01 3.79
CA ILE A 19 14.36 -22.93 3.04
C ILE A 19 14.76 -21.58 3.62
N ALA A 20 15.32 -20.70 2.79
CA ALA A 20 15.72 -19.36 3.23
C ALA A 20 14.52 -18.40 3.36
N ARG A 21 13.55 -18.46 2.44
CA ARG A 21 12.39 -17.55 2.40
C ARG A 21 11.18 -18.25 1.77
N LEU A 22 10.00 -18.02 2.34
CA LEU A 22 8.70 -18.25 1.71
C LEU A 22 8.01 -16.89 1.55
N ARG A 23 7.52 -16.60 0.35
CA ARG A 23 6.66 -15.44 0.09
C ARG A 23 5.39 -15.93 -0.57
N VAL A 24 4.26 -15.49 -0.05
CA VAL A 24 2.94 -15.86 -0.57
C VAL A 24 2.21 -14.59 -0.88
N TYR A 25 1.85 -14.44 -2.15
CA TYR A 25 1.20 -13.25 -2.65
C TYR A 25 -0.29 -13.54 -2.82
N GLY A 26 -1.11 -12.62 -2.34
CA GLY A 26 -2.55 -12.67 -2.43
C GLY A 26 -3.13 -11.34 -2.02
N GLN A 27 -4.37 -11.08 -2.41
CA GLN A 27 -5.10 -9.89 -1.98
C GLN A 27 -6.02 -10.27 -0.83
N PRO A 28 -5.93 -9.59 0.33
CA PRO A 28 -6.88 -9.77 1.42
C PRO A 28 -8.33 -9.62 0.93
N GLN A 29 -9.20 -10.51 1.39
CA GLN A 29 -10.63 -10.46 1.09
C GLN A 29 -11.36 -9.94 2.33
N VAL A 30 -12.11 -8.85 2.16
CA VAL A 30 -12.94 -8.23 3.21
C VAL A 30 -14.41 -8.30 2.81
N ASP A 31 -15.28 -8.58 3.77
CA ASP A 31 -16.72 -8.49 3.56
C ASP A 31 -17.20 -7.03 3.59
N TRP A 32 -17.14 -6.39 2.42
CA TRP A 32 -17.64 -5.03 2.23
C TRP A 32 -19.16 -4.88 2.32
N LYS A 33 -19.93 -5.99 2.22
CA LYS A 33 -21.40 -5.94 2.32
C LYS A 33 -21.84 -5.85 3.78
N GLY A 34 -21.16 -6.58 4.67
CA GLY A 34 -21.39 -6.56 6.11
C GLY A 34 -20.74 -5.38 6.86
N ALA A 35 -19.92 -4.58 6.18
CA ALA A 35 -19.21 -3.46 6.80
C ALA A 35 -20.15 -2.39 7.39
N ASP A 36 -19.94 -2.04 8.66
CA ASP A 36 -20.68 -0.98 9.34
C ASP A 36 -20.36 0.39 8.73
N ARG A 37 -21.33 0.96 8.00
CA ARG A 37 -21.18 2.21 7.26
C ARG A 37 -21.16 3.46 8.16
N THR A 38 -21.42 3.29 9.46
CA THR A 38 -21.35 4.40 10.44
C THR A 38 -19.93 4.62 10.95
N LYS A 39 -19.09 3.58 10.90
CA LYS A 39 -17.69 3.64 11.32
C LYS A 39 -16.79 4.13 10.20
N LEU A 40 -15.68 4.76 10.58
CA LEU A 40 -14.58 5.01 9.65
C LEU A 40 -13.85 3.68 9.41
N ILE A 41 -13.64 3.36 8.14
CA ILE A 41 -12.83 2.23 7.68
C ILE A 41 -11.68 2.82 6.88
N ASP A 42 -10.47 2.35 7.15
CA ASP A 42 -9.31 2.75 6.39
C ASP A 42 -9.31 2.05 5.02
N LEU A 43 -9.61 2.81 3.97
CA LEU A 43 -9.65 2.31 2.59
C LEU A 43 -8.25 2.14 2.00
N ALA A 44 -7.21 2.72 2.60
CA ALA A 44 -5.82 2.61 2.17
C ALA A 44 -5.06 1.50 2.92
N ALA A 45 -5.64 0.92 3.97
CA ALA A 45 -4.99 -0.14 4.74
C ALA A 45 -4.80 -1.43 3.91
N MET A 46 -3.58 -1.97 3.96
CA MET A 46 -3.23 -3.20 3.25
C MET A 46 -4.05 -4.41 3.72
N GLU A 47 -4.34 -4.49 5.02
CA GLU A 47 -5.18 -5.55 5.60
C GLU A 47 -6.61 -5.56 5.05
N ASN A 48 -7.08 -4.40 4.57
CA ASN A 48 -8.38 -4.30 3.93
C ASN A 48 -8.35 -4.67 2.44
N GLY A 49 -7.16 -4.82 1.84
CA GLY A 49 -6.96 -5.19 0.43
C GLY A 49 -6.42 -4.07 -0.45
N ALA A 50 -6.04 -2.93 0.14
CA ALA A 50 -5.38 -1.85 -0.58
C ALA A 50 -3.92 -2.20 -0.94
N TYR A 51 -3.40 -1.60 -2.00
CA TYR A 51 -2.02 -1.84 -2.42
C TYR A 51 -1.45 -0.65 -3.20
N VAL A 52 -0.12 -0.56 -3.24
CA VAL A 52 0.58 0.42 -4.08
C VAL A 52 0.60 -0.09 -5.51
N VAL A 53 0.05 0.69 -6.44
CA VAL A 53 0.11 0.44 -7.89
C VAL A 53 1.50 0.78 -8.42
N GLU A 54 2.04 1.93 -7.99
CA GLU A 54 3.35 2.42 -8.38
C GLU A 54 3.88 3.47 -7.42
N ALA A 55 5.20 3.58 -7.34
CA ALA A 55 5.90 4.70 -6.74
C ALA A 55 7.09 5.08 -7.63
N ASN A 56 7.39 6.37 -7.75
CA ASN A 56 8.50 6.83 -8.58
C ASN A 56 9.88 6.57 -7.94
N ASN A 57 9.92 6.38 -6.62
CA ASN A 57 11.14 6.15 -5.87
C ASN A 57 10.86 5.32 -4.60
N GLU A 58 11.65 4.28 -4.36
CA GLU A 58 11.57 3.42 -3.17
C GLU A 58 12.97 3.09 -2.62
N HIS A 59 13.90 4.05 -2.68
CA HIS A 59 15.32 3.79 -2.47
C HIS A 59 15.66 3.19 -1.09
N PHE A 60 15.05 3.70 -0.02
CA PHE A 60 15.32 3.25 1.35
C PHE A 60 14.19 2.37 1.93
N GLY A 61 12.99 2.46 1.37
CA GLY A 61 11.86 1.61 1.74
C GLY A 61 10.76 1.63 0.70
N PRO A 62 10.00 0.53 0.54
CA PRO A 62 8.86 0.50 -0.35
C PRO A 62 7.70 1.34 0.19
N ALA A 63 6.97 1.99 -0.72
CA ALA A 63 5.78 2.78 -0.42
C ALA A 63 4.67 1.97 0.25
N SER A 64 4.64 0.66 0.01
CA SER A 64 3.67 -0.26 0.61
C SER A 64 3.71 -0.30 2.15
N ARG A 65 4.83 0.11 2.76
CA ARG A 65 4.96 0.23 4.22
C ARG A 65 4.01 1.26 4.83
N MET A 66 3.63 2.31 4.09
CA MET A 66 2.65 3.29 4.58
C MET A 66 1.26 2.69 4.82
N LEU A 67 0.97 1.55 4.21
CA LEU A 67 -0.34 0.90 4.27
C LEU A 67 -0.40 -0.20 5.36
N MET A 68 0.71 -0.40 6.08
CA MET A 68 0.82 -1.42 7.13
C MET A 68 0.16 -0.95 8.42
N PRO A 69 -0.36 -1.87 9.25
CA PRO A 69 -1.00 -1.52 10.51
C PRO A 69 0.00 -0.90 11.51
N GLY A 70 -0.49 0.05 12.31
CA GLY A 70 0.28 0.72 13.35
C GLY A 70 1.21 1.81 12.81
N ARG A 71 2.18 2.24 13.63
CA ARG A 71 3.09 3.37 13.33
C ARG A 71 4.54 2.95 13.04
N GLY A 72 4.78 1.64 12.92
CA GLY A 72 6.13 1.09 12.85
C GLY A 72 6.97 1.28 14.12
N VAL A 73 8.15 0.66 14.15
CA VAL A 73 9.11 0.73 15.26
C VAL A 73 10.20 1.76 14.97
N ASN A 74 10.57 1.92 13.70
CA ASN A 74 11.61 2.85 13.26
C ASN A 74 11.39 3.31 11.81
N MET A 75 12.32 4.10 11.25
CA MET A 75 12.24 4.62 9.87
C MET A 75 12.17 3.52 8.80
N GLY A 76 12.74 2.35 9.07
CA GLY A 76 12.69 1.19 8.18
C GLY A 76 11.28 0.61 8.01
N ASP A 77 10.29 1.09 8.77
CA ASP A 77 8.88 0.71 8.65
C ASP A 77 8.05 1.74 7.87
N GLY A 78 8.70 2.73 7.26
CA GLY A 78 8.06 3.75 6.42
C GLY A 78 8.51 3.71 4.95
N TRP A 79 7.95 4.62 4.17
CA TRP A 79 8.40 4.94 2.82
C TRP A 79 9.44 6.05 2.87
N GLU A 80 10.62 5.81 2.30
CA GLU A 80 11.67 6.81 2.22
C GLU A 80 12.35 6.78 0.86
N THR A 81 12.47 7.96 0.26
CA THR A 81 13.07 8.18 -1.05
C THR A 81 14.47 8.75 -0.92
N ARG A 82 15.26 8.64 -1.99
CA ARG A 82 16.56 9.32 -2.05
C ARG A 82 16.35 10.84 -1.95
N ARG A 83 17.30 11.58 -1.38
CA ARG A 83 17.27 13.05 -1.41
C ARG A 83 17.22 13.55 -2.86
N ARG A 84 16.14 14.24 -3.20
CA ARG A 84 15.93 14.84 -4.52
C ARG A 84 16.67 16.17 -4.62
N ARG A 85 17.38 16.38 -5.73
CA ARG A 85 18.08 17.65 -6.06
C ARG A 85 17.59 18.27 -7.38
N GLU A 86 16.60 17.64 -7.99
CA GLU A 86 15.93 18.12 -9.20
C GLU A 86 14.52 18.67 -8.85
N PRO A 87 13.95 19.58 -9.66
CA PRO A 87 12.57 20.04 -9.48
C PRO A 87 11.54 18.90 -9.44
N GLY A 88 10.39 19.17 -8.82
CA GLY A 88 9.27 18.23 -8.68
C GLY A 88 9.22 17.56 -7.31
N ASN A 89 8.44 16.48 -7.23
CA ASN A 89 8.18 15.73 -6.01
C ASN A 89 8.26 14.21 -6.26
N ASP A 90 8.40 13.47 -5.17
CA ASP A 90 8.16 12.03 -5.20
C ASP A 90 6.67 11.74 -5.00
N TRP A 91 6.20 10.62 -5.54
CA TRP A 91 4.80 10.25 -5.59
C TRP A 91 4.62 8.74 -5.57
N CYS A 92 3.46 8.32 -5.08
CA CYS A 92 2.97 6.96 -5.23
C CYS A 92 1.47 6.98 -5.56
N VAL A 93 1.00 5.93 -6.22
CA VAL A 93 -0.40 5.69 -6.56
C VAL A 93 -0.86 4.49 -5.75
N ILE A 94 -1.92 4.69 -4.98
CA ILE A 94 -2.50 3.66 -4.11
C ILE A 94 -3.87 3.27 -4.66
N ALA A 95 -4.06 1.98 -4.90
CA ALA A 95 -5.37 1.41 -5.15
C ALA A 95 -6.06 1.19 -3.79
N LEU A 96 -7.12 1.95 -3.53
CA LEU A 96 -7.94 1.75 -2.34
C LEU A 96 -8.61 0.38 -2.38
N ALA A 97 -8.78 -0.22 -1.20
CA ALA A 97 -9.33 -1.56 -1.05
C ALA A 97 -10.76 -1.70 -1.58
N ASN A 98 -11.55 -0.63 -1.51
CA ASN A 98 -12.88 -0.53 -2.09
C ASN A 98 -13.24 0.94 -2.38
N PRO A 99 -13.99 1.25 -3.45
CA PRO A 99 -14.46 2.61 -3.71
C PRO A 99 -15.31 3.15 -2.55
N GLY A 100 -15.01 4.37 -2.10
CA GLY A 100 -15.70 5.00 -0.97
C GLY A 100 -15.64 6.52 -0.97
N ARG A 101 -16.35 7.14 -0.01
CA ARG A 101 -16.27 8.58 0.25
C ARG A 101 -15.22 8.83 1.32
N ILE A 102 -14.18 9.60 0.98
CA ILE A 102 -13.11 9.96 1.91
C ILE A 102 -13.64 10.99 2.90
N ARG A 103 -13.56 10.68 4.20
CA ARG A 103 -13.97 11.58 5.30
C ARG A 103 -12.82 12.07 6.16
N LYS A 104 -11.75 11.27 6.25
CA LYS A 104 -10.53 11.57 7.00
C LYS A 104 -9.36 11.05 6.18
N ILE A 105 -8.26 11.79 6.20
CA ILE A 105 -6.95 11.38 5.69
C ILE A 105 -5.97 11.57 6.84
N GLU A 106 -5.05 10.63 7.01
CA GLU A 106 -3.97 10.70 7.98
C GLU A 106 -2.64 10.54 7.26
N VAL A 107 -1.69 11.44 7.54
CA VAL A 107 -0.31 11.36 7.04
C VAL A 107 0.58 11.36 8.27
N ASP A 108 1.19 10.21 8.57
CA ASP A 108 2.05 10.03 9.73
C ASP A 108 3.53 10.05 9.31
N THR A 109 4.30 10.91 9.96
CA THR A 109 5.75 11.07 9.75
C THR A 109 6.57 10.50 10.92
N ALA A 110 5.96 9.60 11.71
CA ALA A 110 6.62 8.91 12.80
C ALA A 110 8.03 8.43 12.40
N HIS A 111 8.99 8.63 13.31
CA HIS A 111 10.39 8.23 13.18
C HIS A 111 11.25 9.02 12.17
N PHE A 112 10.66 9.75 11.21
CA PHE A 112 11.40 10.60 10.26
C PHE A 112 11.80 11.93 10.89
N LYS A 113 12.90 11.93 11.64
CA LYS A 113 13.38 13.12 12.36
C LYS A 113 14.38 13.90 11.51
N GLY A 114 13.93 15.02 10.94
CA GLY A 114 14.74 15.92 10.11
C GLY A 114 14.79 15.54 8.62
N ASN A 115 14.12 14.46 8.23
CA ASN A 115 13.93 14.03 6.84
C ASN A 115 12.46 13.68 6.53
N PHE A 116 11.51 14.14 7.36
CA PHE A 116 10.09 14.07 7.03
C PHE A 116 9.78 14.90 5.77
N ALA A 117 8.71 14.56 5.08
CA ALA A 117 8.25 15.35 3.94
C ALA A 117 7.87 16.78 4.37
N ASP A 118 8.49 17.79 3.77
CA ASP A 118 8.19 19.20 4.07
C ASP A 118 6.72 19.53 3.81
N ARG A 119 6.15 18.99 2.72
CA ARG A 119 4.77 19.19 2.27
C ARG A 119 4.24 17.94 1.60
N VAL A 120 2.93 17.80 1.63
CA VAL A 120 2.20 16.74 0.93
C VAL A 120 1.00 17.32 0.19
N SER A 121 0.68 16.75 -0.96
CA SER A 121 -0.56 16.99 -1.70
C SER A 121 -1.20 15.65 -2.02
N ILE A 122 -2.53 15.60 -2.02
CA ILE A 122 -3.27 14.35 -2.25
C ILE A 122 -4.35 14.61 -3.29
N GLN A 123 -4.40 13.71 -4.27
CA GLN A 123 -5.42 13.67 -5.31
C GLN A 123 -6.16 12.34 -5.20
N ALA A 124 -7.41 12.30 -5.69
CA ALA A 124 -8.20 11.08 -5.72
C ALA A 124 -9.00 11.02 -7.02
N ALA A 125 -9.06 9.83 -7.61
CA ALA A 125 -9.86 9.56 -8.79
C ALA A 125 -10.66 8.26 -8.60
N ARG A 126 -11.88 8.22 -9.13
CA ARG A 126 -12.62 6.96 -9.30
C ARG A 126 -12.33 6.43 -10.69
N VAL A 127 -11.49 5.40 -10.77
CA VAL A 127 -11.17 4.73 -12.03
C VAL A 127 -12.12 3.55 -12.24
N VAL A 128 -12.78 3.50 -13.40
CA VAL A 128 -13.71 2.42 -13.78
C VAL A 128 -13.05 1.61 -14.88
N GLY A 129 -12.48 0.47 -14.51
CA GLY A 129 -11.74 -0.41 -15.42
C GLY A 129 -10.27 0.01 -15.63
N GLY A 130 -9.59 -0.70 -16.53
CA GLY A 130 -8.14 -0.60 -16.71
C GLY A 130 -7.37 -1.65 -15.93
N THR A 131 -6.12 -1.87 -16.33
CA THR A 131 -5.14 -2.66 -15.60
C THR A 131 -4.22 -1.74 -14.79
N ASP A 132 -3.52 -2.28 -13.80
CA ASP A 132 -2.47 -1.54 -13.09
C ASP A 132 -1.49 -0.89 -14.07
N SER A 133 -1.06 -1.60 -15.12
CA SER A 133 -0.17 -1.05 -16.15
C SER A 133 -0.77 0.16 -16.87
N SER A 134 -2.07 0.16 -17.14
CA SER A 134 -2.74 1.32 -17.75
C SER A 134 -2.86 2.49 -16.79
N LEU A 135 -3.05 2.22 -15.49
CA LEU A 135 -3.13 3.24 -14.44
C LEU A 135 -1.81 3.98 -14.26
N LYS A 136 -0.69 3.28 -14.32
CA LYS A 136 0.66 3.87 -14.29
C LYS A 136 0.83 4.96 -15.34
N THR A 137 0.43 4.66 -16.58
CA THR A 137 0.51 5.63 -17.67
C THR A 137 -0.45 6.79 -17.49
N GLN A 138 -1.67 6.54 -17.03
CA GLN A 138 -2.67 7.60 -16.81
C GLN A 138 -2.29 8.54 -15.66
N ALA A 139 -1.74 8.00 -14.58
CA ALA A 139 -1.37 8.75 -13.38
C ALA A 139 -0.23 9.75 -13.62
N MET A 140 0.57 9.57 -14.68
CA MET A 140 1.57 10.58 -15.08
C MET A 140 0.96 11.93 -15.49
N PHE A 141 -0.35 11.99 -15.74
CA PHE A 141 -1.06 13.20 -16.18
C PHE A 141 -2.09 13.69 -15.16
N TRP A 142 -2.07 13.16 -13.93
CA TRP A 142 -2.93 13.62 -12.83
C TRP A 142 -2.32 14.83 -12.11
#